data_AF-A0A9Y2AJH9-F1
#
_entry.id   AF-A0A9Y2AJH9-F1
#
_cell.length_a   1.000
_cell.length_b   1.000
_cell.length_c   1.000
_cell.angle_alpha   90.00
_cell.angle_beta   90.00
_cell.angle_gamma   90.00
#
_symmetry.space_group_name_H-M   'P 1'
#
loop_
_entity.id
_entity.type
_entity.pdbx_description
1 polymer ?
#
loop_
_entity_poly.entity_id
_entity_poly.type
_entity_poly.pdbx_seq_one_letter_code
_entity_poly.pdbx_strand_id
1 'polypeptide(L)'
;MNEVIQNMLTRKSIRTYKKDQVKDEDLKDIIQSAIHAPSGGNSQSWIFTVLQNDDRLAELNDQVKEVYKDIEVNEKTYRSIVAGKNAAKNAGYNI
;
A
#
# COMPACT_ATOMS: atom_id res chain seq x y z
N MET A 1 27.15 -11.13 4.07
CA MET A 1 26.26 -10.01 3.68
C MET A 1 25.60 -9.49 4.94
N ASN A 2 25.62 -8.18 5.20
CA ASN A 2 25.01 -7.63 6.41
C ASN A 2 23.47 -7.69 6.34
N GLU A 3 22.81 -7.52 7.49
CA GLU A 3 21.34 -7.64 7.60
C GLU A 3 20.60 -6.62 6.72
N VAL A 4 21.12 -5.38 6.61
CA VAL A 4 20.51 -4.33 5.77
C VAL A 4 20.41 -4.77 4.31
N ILE A 5 21.52 -5.24 3.73
CA ILE A 5 21.55 -5.67 2.32
C ILE A 5 20.70 -6.94 2.15
N GLN A 6 20.75 -7.89 3.10
CA GLN A 6 19.91 -9.09 3.04
C GLN A 6 18.41 -8.74 3.03
N ASN A 7 17.97 -7.84 3.92
CA ASN A 7 16.58 -7.39 4.00
C ASN A 7 16.13 -6.72 2.69
N MET A 8 16.97 -5.86 2.10
CA MET A 8 16.66 -5.22 0.83
C MET A 8 16.48 -6.21 -0.32
N LEU A 9 17.36 -7.21 -0.44
CA LEU A 9 17.33 -8.17 -1.55
C LEU A 9 16.24 -9.23 -1.42
N THR A 10 15.85 -9.57 -0.19
CA THR A 10 14.84 -10.60 0.08
C THR A 10 13.41 -10.06 0.10
N ARG A 11 13.22 -8.74 0.30
CA ARG A 11 11.90 -8.10 0.37
C ARG A 11 11.02 -8.43 -0.86
N LYS A 12 9.79 -8.86 -0.60
CA LYS A 12 8.73 -9.08 -1.59
C LYS A 12 7.51 -8.22 -1.28
N SER A 13 6.65 -7.98 -2.27
CA SER A 13 5.35 -7.35 -2.05
C SER A 13 4.38 -8.38 -1.49
N ILE A 14 3.96 -8.20 -0.25
CA ILE A 14 2.98 -9.05 0.43
C ILE A 14 1.57 -8.55 0.08
N ARG A 15 0.62 -9.48 -0.10
CA ARG A 15 -0.79 -9.19 -0.45
C ARG A 15 -1.80 -10.05 0.32
N THR A 16 -1.32 -10.81 1.30
CA THR A 16 -2.14 -11.60 2.21
C THR A 16 -1.56 -11.41 3.59
N TYR A 17 -2.38 -10.91 4.50
CA TYR A 17 -1.96 -10.48 5.83
C TYR A 17 -2.67 -11.30 6.89
N LYS A 18 -2.06 -11.40 8.07
CA LYS A 18 -2.73 -11.91 9.26
C LYS A 18 -3.74 -10.85 9.74
N LYS A 19 -4.67 -11.27 10.60
CA LYS A 19 -5.62 -10.36 11.27
C LYS A 19 -5.00 -9.59 12.43
N ASP A 20 -3.77 -9.95 12.82
CA ASP A 20 -3.06 -9.31 13.91
C ASP A 20 -2.72 -7.86 13.55
N GLN A 21 -3.10 -6.93 14.43
CA GLN A 21 -2.75 -5.52 14.27
C GLN A 21 -1.26 -5.31 14.53
N VAL A 22 -0.66 -4.36 13.80
CA VAL A 22 0.74 -3.96 14.03
C VAL A 22 0.83 -3.24 15.37
N LYS A 23 1.88 -3.54 16.14
CA LYS A 23 2.11 -2.85 17.41
C LYS A 23 2.46 -1.39 17.20
N ASP A 24 2.08 -0.54 18.14
CA ASP A 24 2.40 0.88 18.11
C ASP A 24 3.90 1.18 18.09
N GLU A 25 4.71 0.34 18.75
CA GLU A 25 6.18 0.46 18.75
C GLU A 25 6.74 0.28 17.33
N ASP A 26 6.33 -0.79 16.65
CA ASP A 26 6.76 -1.09 15.29
C ASP A 26 6.30 0.00 14.31
N LEU A 27 5.07 0.50 14.46
CA LEU A 27 4.56 1.61 13.65
C LEU A 27 5.39 2.88 13.83
N LYS A 28 5.76 3.22 15.08
CA LYS A 28 6.61 4.38 15.37
C LYS A 28 7.97 4.24 14.72
N ASP A 29 8.62 3.08 14.81
CA ASP A 29 9.93 2.83 14.20
C ASP A 29 9.89 2.94 12.67
N ILE A 30 8.81 2.46 12.04
CA ILE A 30 8.58 2.60 10.60
C ILE A 30 8.47 4.07 10.19
N ILE A 31 7.64 4.85 10.90
CA ILE A 31 7.45 6.28 10.59
C ILE A 31 8.72 7.07 10.87
N GLN A 32 9.42 6.79 11.98
CA GLN A 32 10.71 7.40 12.29
C GLN A 32 11.73 7.13 11.19
N SER A 33 11.82 5.90 10.69
CA SER A 33 12.69 5.56 9.57
C SER A 33 12.32 6.34 8.30
N ALA A 34 11.02 6.49 8.02
CA ALA A 34 10.53 7.17 6.83
C ALA A 34 10.83 8.68 6.83
N ILE A 35 10.66 9.38 7.97
CA ILE A 35 10.93 10.83 8.06
C ILE A 35 12.41 11.18 7.97
N HIS A 36 13.30 10.23 8.24
CA HIS A 36 14.76 10.41 8.13
C HIS A 36 15.29 10.14 6.72
N ALA A 37 14.44 9.78 5.76
CA ALA A 37 14.85 9.70 4.37
C ALA A 37 15.38 11.08 3.88
N PRO A 38 16.38 11.11 2.97
CA PRO A 38 16.81 12.38 2.38
C PRO A 38 15.73 12.95 1.46
N SER A 39 15.58 14.27 1.45
CA SER A 39 14.71 15.01 0.53
C SER A 39 15.46 16.18 -0.11
N GLY A 40 15.06 16.56 -1.33
CA GLY A 40 15.65 17.70 -2.03
C GLY A 40 15.50 18.98 -1.21
N GLY A 41 16.61 19.61 -0.86
CA GLY A 41 16.61 20.81 -0.01
C GLY A 41 16.04 20.58 1.41
N ASN A 42 16.05 19.34 1.91
CA ASN A 42 15.41 18.95 3.18
C ASN A 42 13.92 19.30 3.25
N SER A 43 13.22 19.28 2.12
CA SER A 43 11.82 19.72 2.03
C SER A 43 10.85 18.84 2.81
N GLN A 44 11.20 17.58 3.09
CA GLN A 44 10.39 16.61 3.83
C GLN A 44 8.93 16.57 3.33
N SER A 45 8.75 16.61 2.00
CA SER A 45 7.44 16.80 1.35
C SER A 45 6.52 15.58 1.39
N TRP A 46 6.73 14.67 2.35
CA TRP A 46 5.91 13.49 2.58
C TRP A 46 4.88 13.76 3.68
N ILE A 47 3.69 13.19 3.50
CA ILE A 47 2.65 13.13 4.51
C ILE A 47 2.34 11.66 4.74
N PHE A 48 2.45 11.22 5.99
CA PHE A 48 2.12 9.86 6.40
C PHE A 48 0.83 9.87 7.22
N THR A 49 -0.19 9.15 6.75
CA THR A 49 -1.44 8.93 7.46
C THR A 49 -1.53 7.46 7.84
N VAL A 50 -1.62 7.17 9.14
CA VAL A 50 -1.78 5.81 9.66
C VAL A 50 -3.27 5.55 9.90
N LEU A 51 -3.82 4.58 9.19
CA LEU A 51 -5.24 4.18 9.29
C LEU A 51 -5.33 2.75 9.83
N GLN A 52 -5.82 2.61 11.06
CA GLN A 52 -5.98 1.30 11.74
C GLN A 52 -7.44 0.93 12.02
N ASN A 53 -8.39 1.84 11.77
CA ASN A 53 -9.79 1.56 11.96
C ASN A 53 -10.33 0.74 10.78
N ASP A 54 -10.86 -0.45 11.08
CA ASP A 54 -11.31 -1.42 10.07
C ASP A 54 -12.45 -0.88 9.20
N ASP A 55 -13.40 -0.13 9.77
CA ASP A 55 -14.53 0.43 9.02
C ASP A 55 -14.05 1.48 8.01
N ARG A 56 -13.09 2.32 8.40
CA ARG A 56 -12.47 3.31 7.51
C ARG A 56 -11.61 2.66 6.42
N LEU A 57 -10.91 1.57 6.76
CA LEU A 57 -10.18 0.79 5.76
C LEU A 57 -11.12 0.14 4.75
N ALA A 58 -12.26 -0.38 5.22
CA ALA A 58 -13.30 -0.94 4.35
C ALA A 58 -13.89 0.13 3.42
N GLU A 59 -14.22 1.32 3.96
CA GLU A 59 -14.69 2.47 3.17
C GLU A 59 -13.68 2.87 2.09
N LEU A 60 -12.40 2.99 2.45
CA LEU A 60 -11.33 3.32 1.50
C LEU A 60 -11.22 2.26 0.39
N ASN A 61 -11.23 0.98 0.77
CA ASN A 61 -11.16 -0.13 -0.18
C ASN A 61 -12.33 -0.08 -1.18
N ASP A 62 -13.55 0.18 -0.71
CA ASP A 62 -14.72 0.26 -1.57
C ASP A 62 -14.64 1.46 -2.52
N GLN A 63 -14.18 2.63 -2.06
CA GLN A 63 -13.93 3.78 -2.93
C GLN A 63 -12.90 3.47 -4.02
N VAL A 64 -11.80 2.79 -3.67
CA VAL A 64 -10.77 2.42 -4.65
C VAL A 64 -11.35 1.44 -5.68
N LYS A 65 -12.19 0.47 -5.28
CA LYS A 65 -12.85 -0.44 -6.23
C LYS A 65 -13.72 0.30 -7.23
N GLU A 66 -14.51 1.28 -6.79
CA GLU A 66 -15.35 2.07 -7.69
C GLU A 66 -14.50 2.75 -8.77
N VAL A 67 -13.40 3.39 -8.38
CA VAL A 67 -12.47 4.00 -9.34
C VAL A 67 -11.93 2.97 -10.33
N TYR A 68 -11.51 1.78 -9.85
CA TYR A 68 -10.99 0.72 -10.73
C TYR A 68 -12.02 0.19 -11.74
N LYS A 69 -13.30 0.13 -11.38
CA LYS A 69 -14.37 -0.29 -12.30
C LYS A 69 -14.51 0.67 -13.48
N ASP A 70 -14.28 1.95 -13.24
CA ASP A 70 -14.48 3.02 -14.22
C ASP A 70 -13.27 3.27 -15.13
N ILE A 71 -12.10 2.69 -14.84
CA ILE A 71 -10.88 2.88 -15.65
C ILE A 71 -11.11 2.43 -17.10
N GLU A 72 -10.98 3.34 -18.08
CA GLU A 72 -10.97 2.98 -19.49
C GLU A 72 -9.70 2.19 -19.85
N VAL A 73 -9.88 1.05 -20.51
CA VAL A 73 -8.78 0.16 -20.88
C VAL A 73 -8.56 0.27 -22.39
N ASN A 74 -7.30 0.45 -22.78
CA ASN A 74 -6.86 0.42 -24.16
C ASN A 74 -5.67 -0.54 -24.31
N GLU A 75 -5.15 -0.65 -25.53
CA GLU A 75 -4.07 -1.59 -25.88
C GLU A 75 -2.74 -1.33 -25.13
N LYS A 76 -2.54 -0.11 -24.62
CA LYS A 76 -1.34 0.28 -23.86
C LYS A 76 -1.51 0.15 -22.35
N THR A 77 -2.71 -0.20 -21.87
CA THR A 77 -2.97 -0.31 -20.44
C THR A 77 -2.21 -1.49 -19.84
N TYR A 78 -1.51 -1.25 -18.73
CA TYR A 78 -0.77 -2.29 -18.02
C TYR A 78 -1.68 -3.43 -17.56
N ARG A 79 -1.18 -4.67 -17.69
CA ARG A 79 -1.92 -5.89 -17.29
C ARG A 79 -2.40 -5.85 -15.84
N SER A 80 -1.63 -5.24 -14.94
CA SER A 80 -2.01 -5.08 -13.53
C SER A 80 -3.26 -4.22 -13.34
N ILE A 81 -3.43 -3.17 -14.16
CA ILE A 81 -4.60 -2.30 -14.12
C ILE A 81 -5.83 -3.05 -14.64
N VAL A 82 -5.67 -3.81 -15.73
CA VAL A 82 -6.75 -4.65 -16.28
C VAL A 82 -7.18 -5.72 -15.26
N ALA A 83 -6.21 -6.38 -14.62
CA ALA A 83 -6.48 -7.35 -13.56
C ALA A 83 -7.19 -6.71 -12.36
N GLY A 84 -6.74 -5.53 -11.92
CA GLY A 84 -7.38 -4.75 -10.86
C GLY A 84 -8.82 -4.36 -11.21
N LYS A 85 -9.07 -3.87 -12.43
CA LYS A 85 -10.42 -3.54 -12.92
C LYS A 85 -11.35 -4.76 -12.89
N ASN A 86 -10.85 -5.92 -13.31
CA ASN A 86 -11.65 -7.15 -13.28
C ASN A 86 -11.89 -7.64 -11.84
N ALA A 87 -10.88 -7.56 -10.98
CA ALA A 87 -10.99 -7.96 -9.58
C ALA A 87 -11.95 -7.04 -8.79
N ALA A 88 -11.94 -5.73 -9.07
CA ALA A 88 -12.84 -4.75 -8.46
C ALA A 88 -14.34 -5.02 -8.71
N LYS A 89 -14.68 -5.80 -9.74
CA LYS A 89 -16.06 -6.24 -10.00
C LYS A 89 -16.54 -7.34 -9.06
N ASN A 90 -15.63 -8.02 -8.35
CA ASN A 90 -15.96 -9.07 -7.41
C ASN A 90 -16.17 -8.50 -5.99
N ALA A 91 -17.33 -8.75 -5.40
CA ALA A 91 -17.71 -8.24 -4.08
C ALA A 91 -16.74 -8.69 -2.96
N GLY A 92 -16.13 -9.88 -3.09
CA GLY A 92 -15.19 -10.43 -2.09
C GLY A 92 -13.74 -9.97 -2.23
N TYR A 93 -13.42 -9.12 -3.22
CA TYR A 93 -12.06 -8.64 -3.43
C TYR A 93 -11.71 -7.53 -2.42
N ASN A 94 -10.48 -7.55 -1.91
CA ASN A 94 -9.91 -6.48 -1.10
C ASN A 94 -8.63 -6.03 -1.80
N ILE A 95 -8.56 -4.74 -2.13
CA ILE A 95 -7.47 -4.15 -2.92
C ILE A 95 -6.19 -4.04 -2.08
#